data_AF-A0A0N0PFK2-F1
#
_entry.id   AF-A0A0N0PFK2-F1
#
_cell.length_a   1.000
_cell.length_b   1.000
_cell.length_c   1.000
_cell.angle_alpha   90.00
_cell.angle_beta   90.00
_cell.angle_gamma   90.00
#
_symmetry.space_group_name_H-M   'P 1'
#
loop_
_entity.id
_entity.type
_entity.pdbx_description
1 polymer ?
#
loop_
_entity_poly.entity_id
_entity_poly.type
_entity_poly.pdbx_seq_one_letter_code
_entity_poly.pdbx_strand_id
1 'polypeptide(L)'
;MPISWLVGKMSQLHLEVYTHNFTLNYPMGQGQVYKGTNVYGILRAARTPSLEALVVSAPFRYMSTHQKGTAAGIALMLAFAQFARPQKYWAKDIIFLITEYEQLGMQAWLEAYHGLDNKPGNFYTSLGSFWRSDLPMLDLAKFTSPIDWGEDEQSLNPGKLQGRSGSIQAAINLEFDSPKISEFSY
;
A
#
# COMPACT_ATOMS: atom_id res chain seq x y z
N MET A 1 -5.18 16.29 -0.30
CA MET A 1 -6.12 15.81 0.72
C MET A 1 -5.35 15.72 2.02
N PRO A 2 -5.78 16.37 3.11
CA PRO A 2 -5.09 16.27 4.40
C PRO A 2 -5.21 14.86 4.99
N ILE A 3 -4.11 14.30 5.51
CA ILE A 3 -4.08 12.99 6.20
C ILE A 3 -5.10 12.94 7.34
N SER A 4 -5.23 14.04 8.09
CA SER A 4 -6.18 14.17 9.19
C SER A 4 -7.64 14.00 8.75
N TRP A 5 -8.00 14.52 7.57
CA TRP A 5 -9.34 14.33 7.00
C TRP A 5 -9.61 12.87 6.69
N LEU A 6 -8.63 12.18 6.11
CA LEU A 6 -8.76 10.78 5.73
C LEU A 6 -8.91 9.88 6.96
N VAL A 7 -8.08 10.11 7.98
CA VAL A 7 -8.17 9.42 9.26
C VAL A 7 -9.53 9.63 9.89
N GLY A 8 -10.03 10.87 9.91
CA GLY A 8 -11.36 11.20 10.41
C GLY A 8 -12.46 10.49 9.63
N LYS A 9 -12.36 10.41 8.29
CA LYS A 9 -13.35 9.72 7.45
C LYS A 9 -13.38 8.23 7.67
N MET A 10 -12.23 7.56 7.69
CA MET A 10 -12.15 6.13 7.96
C MET A 10 -12.62 5.80 9.39
N SER A 11 -12.33 6.67 10.36
CA SER A 11 -12.80 6.50 11.74
C SER A 11 -14.33 6.63 11.83
N GLN A 12 -14.95 7.57 11.10
CA GLN A 12 -16.42 7.65 10.98
C GLN A 12 -17.04 6.36 10.41
N LEU A 13 -16.32 5.64 9.55
CA LEU A 13 -16.72 4.34 9.02
C LEU A 13 -16.49 3.18 10.00
N HIS A 14 -16.09 3.46 11.25
CA HIS A 14 -15.82 2.48 12.31
C HIS A 14 -14.74 1.46 11.92
N LEU A 15 -13.74 1.91 11.17
CA LEU A 15 -12.53 1.16 10.88
C LEU A 15 -11.49 1.39 11.98
N GLU A 16 -10.62 0.40 12.21
CA GLU A 16 -9.41 0.60 13.01
C GLU A 16 -8.37 1.32 12.16
N VAL A 17 -8.22 2.64 12.36
CA VAL A 17 -7.37 3.48 11.50
C VAL A 17 -5.99 3.66 12.11
N TYR A 18 -4.97 3.54 11.27
CA TYR A 18 -3.57 3.68 11.62
C TYR A 18 -2.83 4.50 10.56
N THR A 19 -1.76 5.16 11.01
CA THR A 19 -0.84 5.87 10.14
C THR A 19 0.52 5.17 10.14
N HIS A 20 1.16 5.19 8.98
CA HIS A 20 2.43 4.52 8.75
C HIS A 20 3.40 5.51 8.11
N ASN A 21 4.42 5.88 8.87
CA ASN A 21 5.44 6.83 8.42
C ASN A 21 6.64 6.05 7.89
N PHE A 22 7.12 6.44 6.72
CA PHE A 22 8.31 5.86 6.10
C PHE A 22 9.22 6.96 5.57
N THR A 23 10.51 6.64 5.42
CA THR A 23 11.50 7.58 4.89
C THR A 23 12.27 6.95 3.74
N LEU A 24 12.41 7.70 2.66
CA LEU A 24 13.15 7.31 1.47
C LEU A 24 14.41 8.17 1.37
N ASN A 25 15.57 7.52 1.40
CA ASN A 25 16.87 8.10 1.11
C ASN A 25 17.14 7.90 -0.38
N TYR A 26 17.09 8.98 -1.17
CA TYR A 26 17.32 8.88 -2.61
C TYR A 26 18.84 8.92 -2.91
N PRO A 27 19.47 7.82 -3.36
CA PRO A 27 20.93 7.76 -3.50
C PRO A 27 21.47 8.71 -4.58
N MET A 28 20.66 9.01 -5.59
CA MET A 28 21.01 9.94 -6.68
C MET A 28 20.66 11.41 -6.36
N GLY A 29 20.05 11.66 -5.18
CA GLY A 29 19.45 12.95 -4.80
C GLY A 29 20.29 13.76 -3.82
N GLN A 30 21.62 13.65 -3.85
CA GLN A 30 22.52 14.36 -2.94
C GLN A 30 22.14 14.20 -1.44
N GLY A 31 21.67 13.02 -1.04
CA GLY A 31 21.27 12.76 0.36
C GLY A 31 19.93 13.37 0.77
N GLN A 32 19.07 13.76 -0.17
CA GLN A 32 17.70 14.19 0.15
C GLN A 32 16.88 13.03 0.70
N VAL A 33 16.38 13.22 1.93
CA VAL A 33 15.47 12.29 2.62
C VAL A 33 14.04 12.75 2.41
N TYR A 34 13.28 11.97 1.67
CA TYR A 34 11.84 12.18 1.50
C TYR A 34 11.09 11.41 2.59
N LYS A 35 10.05 12.02 3.14
CA LYS A 35 9.19 11.39 4.15
C LYS A 35 7.80 11.22 3.56
N GLY A 36 7.24 10.01 3.69
CA GLY A 36 5.89 9.71 3.28
C GLY A 36 5.07 9.15 4.45
N THR A 37 3.76 9.33 4.37
CA THR A 37 2.80 8.84 5.35
C THR A 37 1.68 8.09 4.65
N ASN A 38 1.67 6.77 4.80
CA ASN A 38 0.55 5.94 4.40
C ASN A 38 -0.53 5.96 5.49
N VAL A 39 -1.78 5.80 5.07
CA VAL A 39 -2.92 5.70 5.99
C VAL A 39 -3.65 4.41 5.66
N TYR A 40 -3.95 3.61 6.68
CA TYR A 40 -4.70 2.38 6.48
C TYR A 40 -5.76 2.17 7.55
N GLY A 41 -6.86 1.53 7.17
CA GLY A 41 -7.97 1.18 8.05
C GLY A 41 -8.26 -0.31 7.99
N ILE A 42 -8.41 -0.97 9.14
CA ILE A 42 -8.74 -2.40 9.21
C ILE A 42 -10.21 -2.57 9.59
N LEU A 43 -10.95 -3.30 8.77
CA LEU A 43 -12.26 -3.84 9.08
C LEU A 43 -12.09 -5.29 9.53
N ARG A 44 -12.34 -5.56 10.82
CA ARG A 44 -12.27 -6.92 11.38
C ARG A 44 -13.45 -7.78 10.92
N ALA A 45 -13.18 -9.03 10.57
CA ALA A 45 -14.21 -10.02 10.30
C ALA A 45 -15.04 -10.30 11.57
N ALA A 46 -16.36 -10.41 11.42
CA ALA A 46 -17.26 -10.58 12.58
C ALA A 46 -17.31 -12.01 13.12
N ARG A 47 -16.90 -13.02 12.33
CA ARG A 47 -17.17 -14.45 12.60
C ARG A 47 -15.95 -15.35 12.59
N THR A 48 -14.82 -14.88 12.09
CA THR A 48 -13.59 -15.67 11.96
C THR A 48 -12.49 -15.01 12.78
N PRO A 49 -11.55 -15.80 13.32
CA PRO A 49 -10.35 -15.23 13.92
C PRO A 49 -9.59 -14.45 12.83
N SER A 50 -9.10 -13.26 13.17
CA SER A 50 -8.38 -12.31 12.29
C SER A 50 -7.01 -12.81 11.82
N LEU A 51 -6.97 -14.03 11.28
CA LEU A 51 -5.78 -14.75 10.82
C LEU A 51 -5.51 -14.53 9.32
N GLU A 52 -6.48 -14.02 8.58
CA GLU A 52 -6.37 -13.75 7.16
C GLU A 52 -6.96 -12.39 6.80
N ALA A 53 -6.32 -11.72 5.85
CA ALA A 53 -6.68 -10.38 5.41
C ALA A 53 -6.74 -10.24 3.89
N LEU A 54 -7.64 -9.39 3.41
CA LEU A 54 -7.70 -8.88 2.05
C LEU A 54 -7.29 -7.41 2.05
N VAL A 55 -6.39 -7.02 1.15
CA VAL A 55 -5.94 -5.63 1.03
C VAL A 55 -6.63 -4.96 -0.15
N VAL A 56 -7.31 -3.83 0.09
CA VAL A 56 -7.80 -2.91 -0.93
C VAL A 56 -6.96 -1.65 -0.84
N SER A 57 -6.19 -1.38 -1.88
CA SER A 57 -5.27 -0.24 -1.92
C SER A 57 -5.72 0.81 -2.93
N ALA A 58 -5.49 2.07 -2.64
CA ALA A 58 -5.72 3.18 -3.57
C ALA A 58 -4.60 4.22 -3.40
N PRO A 59 -3.86 4.57 -4.46
CA PRO A 59 -2.84 5.61 -4.35
C PRO A 59 -3.47 6.99 -4.21
N PHE A 60 -2.86 7.87 -3.42
CA PHE A 60 -3.24 9.28 -3.34
C PHE A 60 -2.26 10.16 -4.13
N ARG A 61 -2.76 10.78 -5.21
CA ARG A 61 -2.03 11.77 -6.03
C ARG A 61 -2.58 13.17 -5.80
N TYR A 62 -1.68 14.15 -5.69
CA TYR A 62 -2.06 15.57 -5.64
C TYR A 62 -2.43 16.07 -7.05
N MET A 63 -3.49 16.88 -7.14
CA MET A 63 -4.00 17.45 -8.41
C MET A 63 -3.00 18.40 -9.10
N SER A 64 -1.90 18.77 -8.44
CA SER A 64 -0.82 19.60 -8.98
C SER A 64 0.23 18.82 -9.79
N THR A 65 0.13 17.48 -9.81
CA THR A 65 1.05 16.61 -10.57
C THR A 65 0.54 16.44 -12.00
N HIS A 66 1.43 16.26 -12.97
CA HIS A 66 1.08 16.01 -14.39
C HIS A 66 0.28 14.70 -14.62
N GLN A 67 0.13 13.89 -13.58
CA GLN A 67 -0.61 12.64 -13.57
C GLN A 67 -2.06 12.87 -13.12
N LYS A 68 -3.01 12.11 -13.65
CA LYS A 68 -4.43 12.30 -13.32
C LYS A 68 -4.69 11.91 -11.87
N GLY A 69 -5.63 12.62 -11.23
CA GLY A 69 -5.94 12.42 -9.82
C GLY A 69 -6.70 11.13 -9.57
N THR A 70 -6.23 10.32 -8.61
CA THR A 70 -6.84 9.04 -8.21
C THR A 70 -8.00 9.19 -7.21
N ALA A 71 -8.66 10.35 -7.18
CA ALA A 71 -9.74 10.62 -6.25
C ALA A 71 -10.91 9.63 -6.40
N ALA A 72 -11.16 9.15 -7.62
CA ALA A 72 -12.17 8.13 -7.92
C ALA A 72 -11.89 6.80 -7.21
N GLY A 73 -10.62 6.35 -7.19
CA GLY A 73 -10.23 5.12 -6.49
C GLY A 73 -10.41 5.23 -4.98
N ILE A 74 -10.03 6.36 -4.39
CA ILE A 74 -10.25 6.63 -2.97
C ILE A 74 -11.74 6.71 -2.64
N ALA A 75 -12.54 7.38 -3.48
CA ALA A 75 -13.98 7.45 -3.30
C ALA A 75 -14.64 6.07 -3.37
N LEU A 76 -14.25 5.22 -4.34
CA LEU A 76 -14.74 3.85 -4.45
C LEU A 76 -14.35 3.02 -3.23
N MET A 77 -13.11 3.15 -2.76
CA MET A 77 -12.64 2.45 -1.59
C MET A 77 -13.43 2.85 -0.33
N LEU A 78 -13.69 4.14 -0.12
CA LEU A 78 -14.50 4.62 0.99
C LEU A 78 -15.97 4.17 0.89
N ALA A 79 -16.55 4.19 -0.31
CA ALA A 79 -17.89 3.67 -0.55
C ALA A 79 -17.97 2.17 -0.27
N PHE A 80 -16.96 1.40 -0.70
CA PHE A 80 -16.88 -0.03 -0.41
C PHE A 80 -16.70 -0.28 1.10
N ALA A 81 -15.89 0.50 1.81
CA ALA A 81 -15.74 0.41 3.26
C ALA A 81 -17.07 0.68 3.99
N GLN A 82 -17.82 1.70 3.56
CA GLN A 82 -19.15 2.01 4.09
C GLN A 82 -20.14 0.86 3.84
N PHE A 83 -20.10 0.27 2.64
CA PHE A 83 -20.94 -0.87 2.29
C PHE A 83 -20.56 -2.13 3.06
N ALA A 84 -19.26 -2.41 3.24
CA ALA A 84 -18.75 -3.62 3.86
C ALA A 84 -18.99 -3.65 5.37
N ARG A 85 -18.98 -2.50 6.05
CA ARG A 85 -19.12 -2.40 7.51
C ARG A 85 -20.35 -3.08 8.12
N PRO A 86 -21.60 -2.88 7.62
CA PRO A 86 -22.78 -3.53 8.19
C PRO A 86 -22.86 -5.04 7.87
N GLN A 87 -22.08 -5.54 6.91
CA GLN A 87 -22.21 -6.90 6.40
C GLN A 87 -21.49 -7.89 7.32
N LYS A 88 -22.22 -8.87 7.86
CA LYS A 88 -21.68 -9.86 8.80
C LYS A 88 -21.11 -11.13 8.15
N TYR A 89 -21.04 -11.19 6.81
CA TYR A 89 -20.61 -12.37 6.06
C TYR A 89 -19.14 -12.36 5.63
N TRP A 90 -18.38 -11.31 5.95
CA TRP A 90 -16.94 -11.29 5.66
C TRP A 90 -16.22 -12.37 6.47
N ALA A 91 -15.56 -13.28 5.76
CA ALA A 91 -14.78 -14.37 6.35
C ALA A 91 -13.32 -13.98 6.64
N LYS A 92 -12.87 -12.80 6.19
CA LYS A 92 -11.51 -12.29 6.32
C LYS A 92 -11.54 -10.82 6.72
N ASP A 93 -10.50 -10.36 7.40
CA ASP A 93 -10.31 -8.94 7.66
C ASP A 93 -10.11 -8.21 6.32
N ILE A 94 -10.56 -6.95 6.22
CA ILE A 94 -10.32 -6.11 5.05
C ILE A 94 -9.47 -4.92 5.48
N ILE A 95 -8.31 -4.76 4.83
CA ILE A 95 -7.40 -3.64 5.03
C ILE A 95 -7.60 -2.66 3.88
N PHE A 96 -8.05 -1.45 4.19
CA PHE A 96 -8.14 -0.33 3.26
C PHE A 96 -6.87 0.50 3.37
N LEU A 97 -6.01 0.46 2.35
CA LEU A 97 -4.70 1.12 2.34
C LEU A 97 -4.71 2.29 1.36
N ILE A 98 -4.40 3.50 1.84
CA ILE A 98 -4.09 4.63 0.99
C ILE A 98 -2.61 4.93 1.07
N THR A 99 -1.95 4.86 -0.08
CA THR A 99 -0.52 5.06 -0.16
C THR A 99 -0.18 6.48 -0.62
N GLU A 100 0.81 7.05 0.05
CA GLU A 100 1.52 8.23 -0.44
C GLU A 100 2.71 7.77 -1.29
N TYR A 101 3.01 8.46 -2.39
CA TYR A 101 4.05 8.03 -3.36
C TYR A 101 3.80 6.64 -3.98
N GLU A 102 2.54 6.22 -4.09
CA GLU A 102 2.06 5.07 -4.85
C GLU A 102 2.83 3.77 -4.60
N GLN A 103 3.75 3.40 -5.50
CA GLN A 103 4.55 2.18 -5.45
C GLN A 103 5.51 2.18 -4.27
N LEU A 104 6.14 3.33 -3.97
CA LEU A 104 7.09 3.44 -2.88
C LEU A 104 6.40 3.33 -1.52
N GLY A 105 5.25 3.99 -1.36
CA GLY A 105 4.44 3.85 -0.15
C GLY A 105 3.94 2.43 0.03
N MET A 106 3.49 1.77 -1.04
CA MET A 106 3.05 0.38 -0.98
C MET A 106 4.18 -0.58 -0.57
N GLN A 107 5.37 -0.40 -1.13
CA GLN A 107 6.55 -1.18 -0.77
C GLN A 107 6.90 -1.00 0.71
N ALA A 108 7.02 0.25 1.17
CA ALA A 108 7.36 0.57 2.55
C ALA A 108 6.36 -0.04 3.53
N TRP A 109 5.07 0.01 3.19
CA TRP A 109 4.01 -0.55 4.01
C TRP A 109 4.10 -2.08 4.06
N LEU A 110 4.36 -2.73 2.94
CA LEU A 110 4.43 -4.19 2.84
C LEU A 110 5.66 -4.74 3.59
N GLU A 111 6.81 -4.07 3.47
CA GLU A 111 8.01 -4.37 4.27
C GLU A 111 7.71 -4.27 5.76
N ALA A 112 7.08 -3.17 6.18
CA ALA A 112 6.67 -2.97 7.57
C ALA A 112 5.61 -3.98 8.02
N TYR A 113 4.79 -4.52 7.12
CA TYR A 113 3.75 -5.52 7.40
C TYR A 113 4.35 -6.88 7.71
N HIS A 114 5.26 -7.35 6.85
CA HIS A 114 5.93 -8.64 7.02
C HIS A 114 7.02 -8.60 8.09
N GLY A 115 7.35 -7.41 8.62
CA GLY A 115 8.44 -7.27 9.59
C GLY A 115 9.77 -7.65 8.98
N LEU A 116 9.95 -7.38 7.69
CA LEU A 116 11.24 -7.54 7.04
C LEU A 116 12.16 -6.49 7.66
N ASP A 117 13.09 -6.95 8.48
CA ASP A 117 14.09 -6.10 9.10
C ASP A 117 14.88 -5.37 8.01
N ASN A 118 15.46 -4.23 8.38
CA ASN A 118 16.28 -3.32 7.59
C ASN A 118 17.59 -3.93 7.04
N LYS A 119 17.53 -5.12 6.46
CA LYS A 119 18.66 -5.86 5.91
C LYS A 119 18.62 -5.72 4.38
N PRO A 120 19.66 -5.15 3.75
CA PRO A 120 19.70 -5.04 2.30
C PRO A 120 19.53 -6.44 1.66
N GLY A 121 18.64 -6.54 0.67
CA GLY A 121 18.43 -7.74 -0.14
C GLY A 121 17.32 -8.71 0.30
N ASN A 122 16.69 -8.56 1.47
CA ASN A 122 15.66 -9.51 1.92
C ASN A 122 14.27 -9.35 1.27
N PHE A 123 13.92 -8.14 0.81
CA PHE A 123 12.59 -7.83 0.31
C PHE A 123 12.23 -8.59 -0.97
N TYR A 124 13.09 -8.54 -1.99
CA TYR A 124 12.84 -9.23 -3.26
C TYR A 124 12.79 -10.75 -3.09
N THR A 125 13.63 -11.31 -2.19
CA THR A 125 13.61 -12.72 -1.82
C THR A 125 12.30 -13.11 -1.11
N SER A 126 11.82 -12.28 -0.17
CA SER A 126 10.58 -12.54 0.55
C SER A 126 9.33 -12.32 -0.31
N LEU A 127 9.31 -11.30 -1.17
CA LEU A 127 8.23 -11.08 -2.14
C LEU A 127 8.10 -12.22 -3.14
N GLY A 128 9.22 -12.75 -3.64
CA GLY A 128 9.21 -13.91 -4.53
C GLY A 128 8.50 -15.11 -3.90
N SER A 129 8.72 -15.33 -2.61
CA SER A 129 8.05 -16.41 -1.85
C SER A 129 6.57 -16.15 -1.56
N PHE A 130 6.12 -14.89 -1.61
CA PHE A 130 4.72 -14.51 -1.35
C PHE A 130 3.78 -14.93 -2.50
N TRP A 131 4.27 -14.97 -3.75
CA TRP A 131 3.42 -15.17 -4.93
C TRP A 131 3.31 -16.64 -5.45
N ARG A 132 3.97 -17.65 -4.84
CA ARG A 132 3.74 -19.11 -5.06
C ARG A 132 4.73 -20.03 -4.29
N SER A 133 4.28 -21.24 -3.90
CA SER A 133 5.08 -22.28 -3.22
C SER A 133 5.69 -23.38 -4.12
N ASP A 134 5.23 -23.54 -5.38
CA ASP A 134 5.42 -24.80 -6.12
C ASP A 134 6.13 -24.68 -7.50
N LEU A 135 6.96 -23.65 -7.74
CA LEU A 135 7.74 -23.51 -9.00
C LEU A 135 9.24 -23.34 -8.71
N PRO A 136 10.13 -23.82 -9.60
CA PRO A 136 11.56 -23.57 -9.47
C PRO A 136 11.80 -22.06 -9.49
N MET A 137 12.45 -21.59 -8.41
CA MET A 137 12.76 -20.20 -8.07
C MET A 137 12.96 -19.29 -9.30
N LEU A 138 11.97 -18.44 -9.57
CA LEU A 138 12.17 -17.26 -10.42
C LEU A 138 13.03 -16.29 -9.62
N ASP A 139 14.33 -16.38 -9.82
CA ASP A 139 15.32 -15.50 -9.23
C ASP A 139 15.22 -14.11 -9.86
N LEU A 140 14.31 -13.28 -9.32
CA LEU A 140 14.10 -11.91 -9.79
C LEU A 140 15.35 -11.04 -9.63
N ALA A 141 16.34 -11.47 -8.82
CA ALA A 141 17.64 -10.81 -8.75
C ALA A 141 18.42 -10.91 -10.07
N LYS A 142 18.15 -11.92 -10.90
CA LYS A 142 18.76 -12.03 -12.24
C LYS A 142 18.10 -11.13 -13.28
N PHE A 143 16.90 -10.63 -13.02
CA PHE A 143 16.19 -9.74 -13.93
C PHE A 143 16.61 -8.27 -13.76
N THR A 144 17.42 -7.94 -12.75
CA THR A 144 17.70 -6.55 -12.35
C THR A 144 19.17 -6.10 -12.42
N SER A 145 20.13 -6.91 -12.89
CA SER A 145 21.53 -6.45 -13.04
C SER A 145 22.03 -6.59 -14.47
N PRO A 146 22.49 -5.48 -15.09
CA PRO A 146 23.73 -4.83 -14.70
C PRO A 146 23.56 -3.33 -14.41
N ILE A 147 22.75 -2.99 -13.40
CA ILE A 147 22.93 -1.72 -12.69
C ILE A 147 23.57 -2.09 -11.36
N ASP A 148 24.87 -1.81 -11.26
CA ASP A 148 25.68 -2.00 -10.06
C ASP A 148 25.28 -0.96 -9.02
N TRP A 149 24.25 -1.28 -8.24
CA TRP A 149 23.92 -0.57 -7.02
C TRP A 149 24.87 -1.08 -5.94
N GLY A 150 25.99 -0.37 -5.77
CA GLY A 150 27.02 -0.69 -4.78
C GLY A 150 26.40 -1.06 -3.42
N GLU A 151 27.03 -2.04 -2.77
CA GLU A 151 26.67 -2.45 -1.42
C GLU A 151 26.60 -1.21 -0.50
N ASP A 152 25.59 -1.20 0.38
CA ASP A 152 25.43 -0.31 1.53
C ASP A 152 24.84 1.09 1.31
N GLU A 153 23.53 1.16 1.05
CA GLU A 153 22.63 2.06 1.80
C GLU A 153 21.17 1.65 1.56
N GLN A 154 20.46 1.29 2.62
CA GLN A 154 19.03 0.99 2.52
C GLN A 154 18.28 2.27 2.12
N SER A 155 17.91 2.37 0.85
CA SER A 155 17.27 3.56 0.28
C SER A 155 15.85 3.79 0.81
N LEU A 156 15.21 2.77 1.40
CA LEU A 156 13.87 2.87 1.98
C LEU A 156 13.86 2.34 3.40
N ASN A 157 13.52 3.20 4.36
CA ASN A 157 13.23 2.81 5.73
C ASN A 157 11.71 2.65 5.87
N PRO A 158 11.22 1.40 5.98
CA PRO A 158 9.80 1.11 6.07
C PRO A 158 9.19 1.52 7.42
N GLY A 159 9.96 1.84 8.47
CA GLY A 159 9.37 2.22 9.77
C GLY A 159 8.60 1.07 10.44
N LYS A 160 7.69 1.40 11.37
CA LYS A 160 6.91 0.42 12.15
C LYS A 160 5.40 0.62 11.94
N LEU A 161 4.67 -0.49 11.85
CA LEU A 161 3.21 -0.48 11.86
C LEU A 161 2.66 -0.44 13.28
N GLN A 162 1.60 0.34 13.49
CA GLN A 162 0.91 0.46 14.77
C GLN A 162 -0.15 -0.63 14.98
N GLY A 163 -0.75 -1.12 13.89
CA GLY A 163 -1.73 -2.20 13.91
C GLY A 163 -1.55 -3.16 12.74
N ARG A 164 -1.82 -4.44 12.95
CA ARG A 164 -1.72 -5.50 11.94
C ARG A 164 -2.98 -6.37 11.90
N SER A 165 -3.19 -7.02 10.77
CA SER A 165 -4.12 -8.15 10.64
C SER A 165 -3.30 -9.42 10.35
N GLY A 166 -3.97 -10.52 10.07
CA GLY A 166 -3.33 -11.80 9.76
C GLY A 166 -2.70 -11.85 8.37
N SER A 167 -2.41 -13.05 7.86
CA SER A 167 -1.73 -13.24 6.58
C SER A 167 -2.53 -12.63 5.42
N ILE A 168 -1.84 -11.89 4.54
CA ILE A 168 -2.47 -11.30 3.34
C ILE A 168 -2.72 -12.44 2.34
N GLN A 169 -3.99 -12.65 2.00
CA GLN A 169 -4.41 -13.69 1.05
C GLN A 169 -4.64 -13.13 -0.36
N ALA A 170 -5.00 -11.85 -0.45
CA ALA A 170 -5.25 -11.18 -1.71
C ALA A 170 -5.06 -9.67 -1.57
N ALA A 171 -4.69 -9.01 -2.67
CA ALA A 171 -4.58 -7.56 -2.75
C ALA A 171 -5.20 -7.05 -4.05
N ILE A 172 -5.94 -5.93 -3.97
CA ILE A 172 -6.53 -5.24 -5.11
C ILE A 172 -6.04 -3.78 -5.08
N ASN A 173 -5.56 -3.28 -6.22
CA ASN A 173 -5.17 -1.88 -6.37
C ASN A 173 -6.22 -1.12 -7.21
N LEU A 174 -6.82 -0.09 -6.62
CA LEU A 174 -7.88 0.73 -7.21
C LEU A 174 -7.30 1.97 -7.87
N GLU A 175 -6.48 1.76 -8.91
CA GLU A 175 -5.93 2.84 -9.72
C GLU A 175 -6.87 3.16 -10.89
N PHE A 176 -7.74 4.16 -10.71
CA PHE A 176 -8.61 4.65 -11.77
C PHE A 176 -8.08 5.95 -12.33
N ASP A 177 -7.74 5.91 -13.61
CA ASP A 177 -7.32 7.07 -14.37
C ASP A 177 -8.56 7.86 -14.85
N SER A 178 -8.60 9.18 -14.68
CA SER A 178 -9.74 9.97 -15.18
C SER A 178 -9.81 9.88 -16.70
N PRO A 179 -10.93 9.50 -17.33
CA PRO A 179 -11.01 9.43 -18.78
C PRO A 179 -10.80 10.84 -19.37
N LYS A 180 -9.93 10.95 -20.38
CA LYS A 180 -9.89 12.15 -21.24
C LYS A 180 -11.12 12.03 -22.15
N ILE A 181 -12.22 12.66 -21.77
CA ILE A 181 -13.38 12.79 -22.65
C ILE A 181 -13.04 13.95 -23.59
N SER A 182 -12.60 13.64 -24.81
CA SER A 182 -12.57 14.63 -25.89
C SER A 182 -14.02 14.92 -26.29
N GLU A 183 -14.44 16.18 -26.18
CA GLU A 183 -15.73 16.66 -26.68
C GLU A 183 -15.95 16.18 -28.11
N PHE A 184 -17.08 15.51 -28.37
CA PHE A 184 -17.56 15.32 -29.72
C PHE A 184 -18.04 16.69 -30.22
N SER A 185 -17.25 17.31 -31.09
CA SER A 185 -17.69 18.48 -31.85
C SER A 185 -18.92 18.11 -32.68
N TYR A 186 -20.03 18.80 -32.43
CA TYR A 186 -21.26 18.74 -33.21
C TYR A 186 -21.15 19.58 -34.48
#